data_AF-A0A936D3L8-F1
#
_entry.id   AF-A0A936D3L8-F1
#
_cell.length_a   1.000
_cell.length_b   1.000
_cell.length_c   1.000
_cell.angle_alpha   90.00
_cell.angle_beta   90.00
_cell.angle_gamma   90.00
#
_symmetry.space_group_name_H-M   'P 1'
#
loop_
_entity.id
_entity.type
_entity.pdbx_description
1 polymer ?
#
loop_
_entity_poly.entity_id
_entity_poly.type
_entity_poly.pdbx_seq_one_letter_code
_entity_poly.pdbx_strand_id
1 'polypeptide(L)' 'MLKHLAQDVDIFVILMNQGELSEKLQQLGIKIQIIDEKHHSSLSIIFKILRQIRQFKPDVIHTHRQKENILGGIANLWP' A
#
# COMPACT_ATOMS: atom_id res chain seq x y z
N MET A 1 9.67 23.94 -5.08
CA MET A 1 8.87 23.27 -6.14
C MET A 1 8.08 22.06 -5.62
N LEU A 2 8.61 21.22 -4.71
CA LEU A 2 7.90 20.05 -4.15
C LEU A 2 6.84 20.33 -3.06
N LYS A 3 6.80 21.54 -2.48
CA LYS A 3 5.84 21.89 -1.41
C LYS A 3 4.43 22.26 -1.91
N HIS A 4 4.26 22.52 -3.21
CA HIS A 4 3.00 23.03 -3.76
C HIS A 4 2.06 21.95 -4.33
N LEU A 5 2.53 20.72 -4.51
CA LEU A 5 1.70 19.59 -4.99
C LEU A 5 1.03 18.81 -3.85
N ALA A 6 1.37 19.13 -2.59
CA ALA A 6 0.81 18.46 -1.41
C ALA A 6 -0.58 18.98 -1.01
N GLN A 7 -1.19 19.89 -1.79
CA GLN A 7 -2.47 20.51 -1.44
C GLN A 7 -3.70 19.79 -1.97
N ASP A 8 -3.58 18.84 -2.92
CA ASP A 8 -4.73 18.15 -3.52
C ASP A 8 -4.46 16.66 -3.83
N VAL A 9 -3.65 15.98 -3.00
CA VAL A 9 -3.42 14.55 -3.20
C VAL A 9 -3.81 13.81 -1.93
N ASP A 10 -4.88 13.01 -2.03
CA ASP A 10 -5.19 12.02 -1.02
C ASP A 10 -4.11 10.93 -1.07
N ILE A 11 -3.29 10.86 -0.02
CA ILE A 11 -2.24 9.86 0.09
C ILE A 11 -2.76 8.72 0.97
N PHE A 12 -2.81 7.52 0.38
CA PHE A 12 -3.10 6.29 1.10
C PHE A 12 -1.91 5.33 1.02
N VAL A 13 -1.35 4.97 2.18
CA VAL A 13 -0.17 4.09 2.23
C VAL A 13 -0.54 2.75 2.84
N ILE A 14 -0.27 1.67 2.10
CA ILE A 14 -0.38 0.31 2.62
C ILE A 14 1.01 -0.16 3.03
N LEU A 15 1.17 -0.47 4.31
CA LEU A 15 2.38 -1.05 4.87
C LEU A 15 2.13 -2.50 5.24
N MET A 16 3.15 -3.34 5.09
CA MET A 16 3.02 -4.78 5.38
C MET A 16 3.54 -5.19 6.76
N ASN A 17 4.05 -4.23 7.53
CA ASN A 17 4.55 -4.44 8.88
C ASN A 17 4.36 -3.13 9.67
N GLN A 18 4.14 -3.24 10.97
CA GLN A 18 4.26 -2.12 11.90
C GLN A 18 5.74 -1.74 12.06
N GLY A 19 6.05 -0.46 12.11
CA GLY A 19 7.40 0.01 12.41
C GLY A 19 7.53 1.54 12.40
N GLU A 20 8.76 2.02 12.50
CA GLU A 20 9.06 3.46 12.57
C GLU A 20 8.47 4.26 11.40
N LEU A 21 8.43 3.68 10.19
CA LEU A 21 7.81 4.31 9.02
C LEU A 21 6.31 4.51 9.19
N SER A 22 5.60 3.52 9.76
CA SER A 22 4.15 3.65 10.01
C SER A 22 3.84 4.75 11.02
N GLU A 23 4.66 4.87 12.07
CA GLU A 23 4.49 5.90 13.09
C GLU A 23 4.76 7.29 12.52
N LYS A 24 5.84 7.46 11.75
CA LYS A 24 6.15 8.71 11.07
C LYS A 24 5.04 9.14 10.12
N LEU A 25 4.48 8.22 9.34
CA LEU A 25 3.39 8.53 8.41
C LEU A 25 2.08 8.87 9.13
N GLN A 26 1.76 8.18 10.24
CA GLN A 26 0.60 8.53 11.08
C GLN A 26 0.76 9.92 11.71
N GLN A 27 1.95 10.26 12.21
CA GLN A 27 2.25 11.58 12.77
C GLN A 27 2.10 12.70 11.75
N LEU A 28 2.33 12.41 10.47
CA LEU A 28 2.11 13.34 9.36
C LEU A 28 0.62 13.46 8.94
N GLY A 29 -0.30 12.76 9.61
CA GLY A 29 -1.73 12.76 9.29
C GLY A 29 -2.08 11.99 8.01
N ILE A 30 -1.14 11.19 7.48
CA ILE A 30 -1.36 10.41 6.26
C ILE A 30 -2.20 9.19 6.59
N LYS A 31 -3.20 8.90 5.75
CA LYS A 31 -4.04 7.72 5.93
C LYS A 31 -3.22 6.47 5.60
N ILE A 32 -2.99 5.62 6.61
CA ILE A 32 -2.25 4.38 6.42
C ILE A 32 -3.08 3.16 6.79
N GLN A 33 -2.79 2.04 6.11
CA GLN A 33 -3.30 0.73 6.45
C GLN A 33 -2.15 -0.25 6.61
N ILE A 34 -2.15 -0.97 7.72
CA ILE A 34 -1.12 -1.96 8.03
C ILE A 34 -1.72 -3.34 7.82
N ILE A 35 -1.11 -4.12 6.93
CA ILE A 35 -1.47 -5.50 6.62
C ILE A 35 -0.28 -6.37 7.00
N ASP A 36 -0.23 -6.80 8.27
CA ASP A 36 0.88 -7.59 8.78
C ASP A 36 1.03 -8.91 7.99
N GLU A 37 2.20 -9.09 7.37
CA GLU A 37 2.51 -10.28 6.57
C GLU A 37 2.75 -11.54 7.42
N LYS A 38 3.04 -11.40 8.72
CA LYS A 38 3.16 -12.55 9.62
C LYS A 38 1.80 -13.19 9.91
N HIS A 39 0.74 -12.40 9.79
CA HIS A 39 -0.63 -12.83 10.11
C HIS A 39 -1.48 -13.12 8.86
N HIS A 40 -0.95 -12.83 7.66
CA HIS A 40 -1.68 -12.99 6.40
C HIS A 40 -0.83 -13.69 5.35
N SER A 41 -1.41 -14.69 4.69
CA SER A 41 -0.80 -15.30 3.50
C SER A 41 -0.72 -14.29 2.36
N SER A 42 0.24 -14.46 1.45
CA SER A 42 0.47 -13.54 0.33
C SER A 42 -0.79 -13.28 -0.51
N LEU A 43 -1.63 -14.31 -0.73
CA LEU A 43 -2.91 -14.19 -1.42
C LEU A 43 -3.90 -13.30 -0.64
N SER A 44 -4.03 -13.49 0.67
CA SER A 44 -4.88 -12.66 1.52
C SER A 44 -4.44 -11.19 1.48
N ILE A 45 -3.13 -10.93 1.45
CA ILE A 45 -2.59 -9.58 1.34
C ILE A 45 -2.98 -8.96 -0.01
N ILE A 46 -2.82 -9.70 -1.11
CA ILE A 46 -3.23 -9.25 -2.46
C ILE A 46 -4.72 -8.90 -2.48
N PHE A 47 -5.60 -9.77 -1.98
CA PHE A 47 -7.04 -9.49 -1.95
C PHE A 47 -7.38 -8.23 -1.13
N LYS A 48 -6.72 -8.04 0.02
CA LYS A 48 -6.89 -6.84 0.84
C LYS A 48 -6.42 -5.58 0.11
N ILE A 49 -5.27 -5.63 -0.55
CA ILE A 49 -4.75 -4.52 -1.36
C ILE A 49 -5.72 -4.19 -2.50
N LEU A 50 -6.17 -5.19 -3.26
CA LEU A 50 -7.13 -5.01 -4.35
C LEU A 50 -8.46 -4.41 -3.88
N ARG A 51 -8.96 -4.85 -2.72
CA ARG A 51 -10.15 -4.27 -2.11
C ARG A 51 -9.94 -2.79 -1.76
N GLN A 52 -8.78 -2.44 -1.21
CA GLN A 52 -8.46 -1.05 -0.86
C GLN A 52 -8.31 -0.17 -2.11
N ILE A 53 -7.62 -0.65 -3.14
CA ILE A 53 -7.52 0.06 -4.43
C ILE A 53 -8.91 0.32 -5.02
N ARG A 54 -9.82 -0.66 -4.96
CA ARG A 54 -11.20 -0.47 -5.44
C ARG A 54 -12.02 0.51 -4.62
N GLN A 55 -11.79 0.58 -3.31
CA GLN A 55 -12.50 1.50 -2.41
C GLN A 55 -11.95 2.93 -2.51
N PHE A 56 -10.63 3.06 -2.57
CA PHE A 56 -9.93 4.34 -2.60
C PHE A 56 -9.90 4.95 -4.01
N LYS A 57 -9.92 4.11 -5.06
CA LYS A 57 -9.82 4.49 -6.48
C LYS A 57 -8.65 5.46 -6.76
N PRO A 58 -7.40 5.05 -6.48
CA PRO A 58 -6.25 5.92 -6.70
C PRO A 58 -6.04 6.19 -8.19
N ASP A 59 -5.70 7.44 -8.53
CA ASP A 59 -5.24 7.80 -9.88
C ASP A 59 -3.83 7.26 -10.17
N VAL A 60 -3.01 7.10 -9.12
CA VAL A 60 -1.62 6.65 -9.21
C VAL A 60 -1.32 5.64 -8.10
N ILE A 61 -0.74 4.49 -8.48
CA ILE A 61 -0.26 3.48 -7.54
C ILE A 61 1.26 3.42 -7.61
N HIS A 62 1.92 3.60 -6.46
CA HIS A 62 3.36 3.47 -6.33
C HIS A 62 3.72 2.27 -5.45
N THR A 63 4.58 1.37 -5.94
CA THR A 63 5.07 0.20 -5.19
C THR A 63 6.59 0.20 -5.15
N HIS A 64 7.18 0.14 -3.96
CA HIS A 64 8.64 0.03 -3.81
C HIS A 64 9.07 -1.44 -3.94
N ARG A 65 9.94 -1.71 -4.92
CA ARG A 65 10.25 -3.01 -5.57
C ARG A 65 10.91 -4.11 -4.70
N GLN A 66 10.70 -4.19 -3.39
CA GLN A 66 11.33 -5.21 -2.54
C GLN A 66 10.44 -6.37 -2.11
N LYS A 67 9.41 -6.73 -2.90
CA LYS A 67 8.62 -7.95 -2.68
C LYS A 67 8.18 -8.60 -4.00
N GLU A 68 9.15 -9.14 -4.73
CA GLU A 68 8.93 -9.94 -5.95
C GLU A 68 7.89 -11.06 -5.73
N ASN A 69 7.74 -11.58 -4.50
CA ASN A 69 6.74 -12.60 -4.15
C ASN A 69 5.27 -12.17 -4.29
N ILE A 70 4.94 -10.87 -4.19
CA ILE A 70 3.54 -10.40 -4.29
C ILE A 70 3.13 -10.26 -5.75
N LEU A 71 4.03 -9.70 -6.57
CA LEU A 71 3.85 -9.60 -8.02
C LEU A 71 3.92 -10.97 -8.69
N GLY A 72 4.75 -11.90 -8.20
CA GLY A 72 4.79 -13.28 -8.69
C GLY A 72 3.44 -14.01 -8.53
N GLY A 73 2.69 -13.71 -7.47
CA GLY A 73 1.31 -14.20 -7.29
C GLY A 73 0.31 -13.55 -8.26
N ILE A 74 0.52 -12.28 -8.63
CA ILE A 74 -0.31 -11.55 -9.60
C ILE A 74 -0.01 -12.01 -11.04
N ALA A 75 1.24 -12.35 -11.37
CA ALA A 75 1.61 -12.90 -12.68
C ALA A 75 0.91 -14.25 -12.97
N ASN A 76 0.60 -15.03 -11.94
CA ASN A 76 -0.18 -16.28 -12.06
C ASN A 76 -1.70 -16.09 -12.08
N LEU A 77 -2.20 -14.87 -11.93
CA LEU A 77 -3.64 -14.55 -11.94
C LEU A 77 -4.13 -14.06 -13.31
N TRP A 78 -3.27 -14.07 -14.33
CA TRP A 78 -3.63 -13.76 -15.70
C TRP A 78 -3.54 -15.05 -16.56
N PRO A 79 -4.65 -15.61 -17.06
CA PRO A 79 -4.62 -16.56 -18.17
C PRO A 79 -4.24 -15.88 -19.50
#